data_AF-A0A8T0HLG1-F1
#
_entry.id   AF-A0A8T0HLG1-F1
#
_cell.length_a   1.000
_cell.length_b   1.000
_cell.length_c   1.000
_cell.angle_alpha   90.00
_cell.angle_beta   90.00
_cell.angle_gamma   90.00
#
_symmetry.space_group_name_H-M   'P 1'
#
loop_
_entity.id
_entity.type
_entity.pdbx_description
1 polymer ?
#
loop_
_entity_poly.entity_id
_entity_poly.type
_entity_poly.pdbx_seq_one_letter_code
_entity_poly.pdbx_strand_id
1 'polypeptide(L)' 'MNMYKKCGSFVDARQVFVRMQEKDMFTWTMMLTGYAKLGYPEEAYKINELMEKERVSVDK' A
#
# COMPACT_ATOMS: atom_id res chain seq x y z
N MET A 1 -15.54 -7.38 4.80
CA MET A 1 -14.34 -6.92 5.54
C MET A 1 -13.31 -8.03 5.83
N ASN A 2 -13.22 -9.07 4.99
CA ASN A 2 -12.34 -10.23 5.25
C ASN A 2 -11.58 -10.69 3.98
N MET A 3 -11.41 -9.82 2.98
CA MET A 3 -10.80 -10.22 1.71
C MET A 3 -9.27 -10.32 1.79
N TYR A 4 -8.62 -9.50 2.61
CA TYR A 4 -7.15 -9.45 2.68
C TYR A 4 -6.49 -10.50 3.60
N LYS A 5 -7.26 -11.42 4.21
CA LYS A 5 -6.73 -12.39 5.20
C LYS A 5 -6.18 -13.70 4.61
N LYS A 6 -6.35 -13.97 3.32
CA LYS A 6 -5.67 -15.09 2.65
C LYS A 6 -4.44 -14.55 1.94
N CYS A 7 -3.25 -15.10 2.22
CA CYS A 7 -1.97 -14.68 1.67
C CYS A 7 -1.91 -14.53 0.13
N GLY A 8 -2.87 -15.10 -0.62
CA GLY A 8 -3.05 -14.81 -2.06
C GLY A 8 -3.59 -13.41 -2.36
N SER A 9 -4.58 -12.93 -1.59
CA SER A 9 -5.25 -11.66 -1.87
C SER A 9 -4.39 -10.42 -1.60
N PHE A 10 -3.43 -10.50 -0.67
CA PHE A 10 -2.58 -9.35 -0.36
C PHE A 10 -1.46 -9.16 -1.39
N VAL A 11 -0.90 -10.26 -1.91
CA VAL A 11 0.04 -10.22 -3.04
C VAL A 11 -0.65 -9.66 -4.28
N ASP A 12 -1.89 -10.06 -4.54
CA ASP A 12 -2.70 -9.51 -5.63
C ASP A 12 -3.00 -8.01 -5.40
N ALA A 13 -3.36 -7.63 -4.18
CA ALA A 13 -3.58 -6.22 -3.82
C ALA A 13 -2.33 -5.37 -4.05
N ARG A 14 -1.13 -5.90 -3.72
CA ARG A 14 0.15 -5.23 -4.03
C ARG A 14 0.38 -5.10 -5.54
N GLN A 15 0.08 -6.12 -6.33
CA GLN A 15 0.24 -6.05 -7.78
C GLN A 15 -0.69 -5.01 -8.41
N VAL A 16 -1.93 -4.95 -7.96
CA VAL A 16 -2.88 -3.92 -8.39
C VAL A 16 -2.39 -2.54 -7.96
N PHE A 17 -1.99 -2.40 -6.70
CA PHE A 17 -1.44 -1.16 -6.14
C PHE A 17 -0.30 -0.58 -6.96
N VAL A 18 0.67 -1.40 -7.35
CA VAL A 18 1.82 -0.98 -8.16
C VAL A 18 1.41 -0.55 -9.58
N ARG A 19 0.33 -1.12 -10.12
CA ARG A 19 -0.19 -0.79 -11.46
C ARG A 19 -1.13 0.42 -11.46
N MET A 20 -1.61 0.87 -10.31
CA MET A 20 -2.47 2.04 -10.21
C MET A 20 -1.69 3.31 -10.55
N GLN A 21 -2.14 4.04 -11.58
CA GLN A 21 -1.59 5.35 -11.94
C GLN A 21 -1.87 6.40 -10.86
N GLU A 22 -3.09 6.40 -10.32
CA GLU A 22 -3.49 7.30 -9.25
C GLU A 22 -3.82 6.49 -7.99
N LYS A 23 -3.21 6.86 -6.87
CA LYS A 23 -3.39 6.19 -5.58
C LYS A 23 -3.87 7.21 -4.57
N ASP A 24 -5.11 7.03 -4.10
CA ASP A 24 -5.68 7.90 -3.08
C ASP A 24 -5.17 7.55 -1.67
N MET A 25 -5.38 8.47 -0.72
CA MET A 25 -4.95 8.29 0.68
C MET A 25 -5.51 7.00 1.30
N PHE A 26 -6.71 6.59 0.88
CA PHE A 26 -7.33 5.36 1.34
C PHE A 26 -6.55 4.12 0.88
N THR A 27 -6.14 4.06 -0.38
CA THR A 27 -5.38 2.96 -0.97
C THR A 27 -4.02 2.79 -0.28
N TRP A 28 -3.30 3.89 -0.04
CA TRP A 28 -2.05 3.89 0.73
C TRP A 28 -2.24 3.34 2.14
N THR A 29 -3.25 3.84 2.84
CA THR A 29 -3.56 3.44 4.23
C THR A 29 -3.93 1.97 4.31
N MET A 30 -4.64 1.45 3.30
CA MET A 30 -5.03 0.04 3.22
C MET A 30 -3.80 -0.87 3.06
N MET A 31 -2.85 -0.50 2.19
CA MET A 31 -1.60 -1.25 2.04
C MET A 31 -0.74 -1.21 3.31
N LEU A 32 -0.56 -0.03 3.92
CA LEU A 32 0.17 0.15 5.18
C LEU A 32 -0.41 -0.72 6.30
N THR A 33 -1.73 -0.66 6.47
CA THR A 33 -2.43 -1.44 7.50
C THR A 33 -2.35 -2.94 7.20
N GLY A 34 -2.39 -3.33 5.92
CA GLY A 34 -2.22 -4.72 5.50
C GLY A 34 -0.83 -5.27 5.82
N TYR A 35 0.22 -4.52 5.50
CA TYR A 35 1.61 -4.88 5.85
C TYR A 35 1.82 -4.95 7.37
N ALA A 36 1.30 -3.99 8.13
CA ALA A 36 1.37 -4.00 9.59
C ALA A 36 0.68 -5.23 10.21
N LYS A 37 -0.51 -5.60 9.70
CA LYS A 37 -1.27 -6.76 10.16
C LYS A 37 -0.63 -8.10 9.79
N LEU A 38 0.09 -8.14 8.68
CA LEU A 38 0.79 -9.34 8.22
C LEU A 38 2.19 -9.50 8.82
N GLY A 39 2.65 -8.54 9.63
CA GLY A 39 3.96 -8.59 10.27
C GLY A 39 5.12 -8.26 9.32
N TYR A 40 4.88 -7.43 8.31
CA TYR A 40 5.88 -7.00 7.33
C TYR A 40 6.18 -5.48 7.48
N PRO A 41 6.83 -5.06 8.59
CA PRO A 41 7.07 -3.64 8.87
C PRO A 41 7.99 -2.96 7.85
N GLU A 42 8.97 -3.68 7.29
CA GLU A 42 9.86 -3.13 6.26
C GLU A 42 9.12 -2.77 4.98
N GLU A 43 8.17 -3.60 4.55
CA GLU A 43 7.36 -3.30 3.37
C GLU A 43 6.36 -2.16 3.65
N ALA A 44 5.81 -2.09 4.87
CA ALA A 44 5.03 -0.92 5.29
C ALA A 44 5.86 0.37 5.19
N TYR A 45 7.11 0.35 5.64
CA TYR A 45 8.00 1.50 5.57
C TYR A 45 8.28 1.94 4.12
N LYS A 46 8.56 0.98 3.21
CA LYS A 46 8.76 1.27 1.78
C LYS A 46 7.53 1.94 1.14
N ILE A 47 6.33 1.47 1.48
CA ILE A 47 5.08 2.08 1.00
C ILE A 47 4.91 3.48 1.56
N ASN A 48 5.21 3.72 2.83
CA ASN A 48 5.14 5.06 3.42
C ASN A 48 6.11 6.04 2.74
N GLU A 49 7.34 5.62 2.48
CA GLU A 49 8.33 6.45 1.79
C GLU A 49 7.89 6.78 0.35
N LEU A 50 7.31 5.81 -0.37
CA LEU A 50 6.77 6.04 -1.70
C LEU A 50 5.59 7.02 -1.69
N MET A 51 4.72 6.93 -0.68
CA MET A 51 3.60 7.85 -0.47
C MET A 51 4.08 9.30 -0.27
N GLU A 52 5.12 9.49 0.53
CA GLU A 52 5.72 10.81 0.78
C GLU A 52 6.35 11.38 -0.50
N LYS A 53 7.08 10.55 -1.27
CA LYS A 53 7.64 10.95 -2.56
C LYS A 53 6.58 11.35 -3.58
N GLU A 54 5.50 10.57 -3.71
CA GLU A 54 4.40 10.91 -4.62
C GLU A 54 3.67 12.19 -4.19
N ARG A 55 3.40 12.38 -2.89
CA ARG A 55 2.81 13.63 -2.37
C ARG A 55 3.66 14.85 -2.71
N VAL A 56 4.96 14.78 -2.44
CA VAL A 56 5.89 15.87 -2.74
C VAL A 56 5.99 16.17 -4.24
N SER A 57 5.72 15.18 -5.11
CA SER A 57 5.71 15.38 -6.57
C SER A 57 4.44 16.00 -7.14
N VAL A 58 3.29 15.85 -6.45
CA VAL A 58 2.01 16.44 -6.89
C VAL A 58 1.92 17.93 -6.51
N ASP A 59 2.68 18.36 -5.51
CA ASP A 59 2.75 19.76 -5.05
C ASP A 59 3.69 20.66 -5.90
N LYS A 60 4.14 20.23 -7.10
CA LYS A 60 5.15 20.94 -7.89
C LYS A 60 4.76 21.22 -9.34
#